data_AF-A0A9E0XVT1-F1
#
_entry.id   AF-A0A9E0XVT1-F1
#
_cell.length_a   1.000
_cell.length_b   1.000
_cell.length_c   1.000
_cell.angle_alpha   90.00
_cell.angle_beta   90.00
_cell.angle_gamma   90.00
#
_symmetry.space_group_name_H-M   'P 1'
#
loop_
_entity.id
_entity.type
_entity.pdbx_description
1 polymer ?
#
loop_
_entity_poly.entity_id
_entity_poly.type
_entity_poly.pdbx_seq_one_letter_code
_entity_poly.pdbx_strand_id
1 'polypeptide(L)'
;MSLKVSIFSFGYNKSGLPADQSGNGGGFIFDCRFMHNPGRLEEFKFKTGKEEDVIQFIENQTLMPQFLESVFKIIDMAVDNYIERNFSSLLIGFGCTGGQHRSVYASESLAKHIHKKYPTVSLEITHRELGLVENF
;
A
#
# COMPACT_ATOMS: atom_id res chain seq x y z
N MET A 1 -2.54 21.84 -10.75
CA MET A 1 -2.53 21.17 -9.42
C MET A 1 -1.68 19.92 -9.57
N SER A 2 -0.82 19.59 -8.61
CA SER A 2 -0.16 18.27 -8.64
C SER A 2 -1.13 17.21 -8.13
N LEU A 3 -1.04 16.00 -8.69
CA LEU A 3 -1.80 14.85 -8.21
C LEU A 3 -1.35 14.50 -6.78
N LYS A 4 -2.30 14.35 -5.85
CA LYS A 4 -2.06 13.74 -4.54
C LYS A 4 -2.39 12.25 -4.61
N VAL A 5 -1.43 11.39 -4.26
CA VAL A 5 -1.65 9.94 -4.15
C VAL A 5 -1.67 9.57 -2.67
N SER A 6 -2.82 9.08 -2.20
CA SER A 6 -3.01 8.57 -0.84
C SER A 6 -2.97 7.05 -0.84
N ILE A 7 -2.00 6.47 -0.13
CA ILE A 7 -1.78 5.04 -0.02
C ILE A 7 -2.19 4.57 1.38
N PHE A 8 -2.99 3.52 1.46
CA PHE A 8 -3.45 2.96 2.73
C PHE A 8 -2.95 1.52 2.89
N SER A 9 -2.50 1.18 4.10
CA SER A 9 -2.48 -0.22 4.53
C SER A 9 -3.60 -0.43 5.55
N PHE A 10 -4.38 -1.51 5.38
CA PHE A 10 -5.50 -1.80 6.27
C PHE A 10 -5.70 -3.29 6.55
N GLY A 11 -6.46 -3.59 7.60
CA GLY A 11 -6.93 -4.93 7.96
C GLY A 11 -8.40 -5.14 7.63
N TYR A 12 -8.71 -6.14 6.79
CA TYR A 12 -10.10 -6.52 6.46
C TYR A 12 -10.93 -6.87 7.70
N ASN A 13 -10.34 -7.55 8.69
CA ASN A 13 -11.03 -7.93 9.93
C ASN A 13 -10.82 -6.89 11.05
N LYS A 14 -10.29 -5.70 10.71
CA LYS A 14 -9.97 -4.62 11.63
C LYS A 14 -10.65 -3.36 11.16
N SER A 15 -9.95 -2.48 10.46
CA SER A 15 -10.51 -1.19 10.06
C SER A 15 -11.42 -1.24 8.83
N GLY A 16 -11.46 -2.38 8.12
CA GLY A 16 -12.17 -2.52 6.84
C GLY A 16 -11.54 -1.68 5.72
N LEU A 17 -12.26 -1.50 4.62
CA LEU A 17 -11.81 -0.66 3.50
C LEU A 17 -11.60 0.80 3.95
N PRO A 18 -10.60 1.52 3.39
CA PRO A 18 -10.44 2.96 3.64
C PRO A 18 -11.65 3.73 3.09
N ALA A 19 -12.07 4.76 3.83
CA ALA A 19 -13.13 5.65 3.36
C ALA A 19 -12.62 6.57 2.26
N ASP A 20 -13.45 6.81 1.24
CA ASP A 20 -13.16 7.81 0.22
C ASP A 20 -13.58 9.20 0.70
N GLN A 21 -12.60 10.12 0.77
CA GLN A 21 -12.85 11.53 1.11
C GLN A 21 -12.83 12.44 -0.13
N SER A 22 -12.43 11.94 -1.31
CA SER A 22 -12.38 12.75 -2.53
C SER A 22 -13.72 12.82 -3.26
N GLY A 23 -14.66 11.92 -2.94
CA GLY A 23 -15.99 11.84 -3.58
C GLY A 23 -16.00 11.10 -4.92
N ASN A 24 -14.93 10.38 -5.27
CA ASN A 24 -14.79 9.65 -6.54
C ASN A 24 -15.15 8.16 -6.44
N GLY A 25 -15.67 7.71 -5.30
CA GLY A 25 -16.04 6.32 -5.04
C GLY A 25 -14.87 5.43 -4.63
N GLY A 26 -13.73 6.00 -4.25
CA GLY A 26 -12.54 5.29 -3.79
C GLY A 26 -11.43 5.22 -4.84
N GLY A 27 -10.74 4.09 -4.88
CA GLY A 27 -9.59 3.87 -5.76
C GLY A 27 -9.18 2.40 -5.80
N PHE A 28 -7.92 2.13 -6.15
CA PHE A 28 -7.45 0.75 -6.31
C PHE A 28 -7.33 0.07 -4.95
N ILE A 29 -7.96 -1.10 -4.79
CA ILE A 29 -7.83 -1.93 -3.58
C ILE A 29 -7.22 -3.28 -3.96
N PHE A 30 -6.10 -3.60 -3.33
CA PHE A 30 -5.32 -4.80 -3.57
C PHE A 30 -5.38 -5.74 -2.34
N ASP A 31 -5.94 -6.94 -2.52
CA ASP A 31 -6.00 -7.95 -1.46
C ASP A 31 -4.69 -8.75 -1.38
N CYS A 32 -3.99 -8.64 -0.26
CA CYS A 32 -2.74 -9.33 0.02
C CYS A 32 -2.92 -10.66 0.77
N ARG A 33 -4.16 -11.11 1.03
CA ARG A 33 -4.43 -12.29 1.90
C ARG A 33 -4.06 -13.62 1.27
N PHE A 34 -3.92 -13.70 -0.06
CA PHE A 34 -3.59 -14.93 -0.78
C PHE A 34 -2.15 -15.43 -0.55
N MET A 35 -1.27 -14.59 0.00
CA MET A 35 0.13 -14.93 0.28
C MET A 35 0.32 -15.55 1.66
N HIS A 36 1.44 -16.26 1.87
CA HIS A 36 1.85 -16.76 3.19
C HIS A 36 1.80 -15.64 4.24
N ASN A 37 1.25 -15.95 5.42
CA ASN A 37 0.95 -14.97 6.45
C ASN A 37 2.03 -14.96 7.55
N PRO A 38 2.88 -13.92 7.64
CA PRO A 38 3.92 -13.82 8.68
C PRO A 38 3.33 -13.90 10.09
N GLY A 39 2.15 -13.30 10.33
CA GLY A 39 1.51 -13.30 11.64
C GLY A 39 1.03 -14.66 12.17
N ARG A 40 1.27 -15.77 11.45
CA ARG A 40 1.11 -17.14 11.98
C ARG A 40 2.37 -17.66 12.69
N LEU A 41 3.50 -16.97 12.53
CA LEU A 41 4.76 -17.30 13.18
C LEU A 41 4.88 -16.44 14.44
N GLU A 42 5.12 -17.07 15.59
CA GLU A 42 5.15 -16.37 16.88
C GLU A 42 6.22 -15.25 16.92
N GLU A 43 7.35 -15.45 16.23
CA GLU A 43 8.44 -14.47 16.10
C GLU A 43 8.05 -13.17 15.37
N PHE A 44 7.03 -13.22 14.49
CA PHE A 44 6.56 -12.06 13.72
C PHE A 44 5.25 -11.46 14.25
N LYS A 45 4.61 -12.11 15.22
CA LYS A 45 3.26 -11.78 15.69
C LYS A 45 3.08 -10.33 16.12
N PHE A 46 4.08 -9.76 16.77
CA PHE A 46 4.06 -8.37 17.26
C PHE A 46 4.85 -7.41 16.37
N LYS A 47 5.49 -7.93 15.32
CA LYS A 47 6.28 -7.14 14.38
C LYS A 47 5.43 -6.56 13.26
N THR A 48 5.96 -5.61 12.51
CA THR A 48 5.26 -4.97 11.40
C THR A 48 5.96 -5.22 10.05
N GLY A 49 5.25 -4.96 8.95
CA GLY A 49 5.83 -5.00 7.60
C GLY A 49 6.92 -3.96 7.32
N LYS A 50 7.31 -3.16 8.33
CA LYS A 50 8.44 -2.21 8.28
C LYS A 50 9.71 -2.77 8.93
N GLU A 51 9.62 -3.90 9.65
CA GLU A 51 10.77 -4.50 10.33
C GLU A 51 11.52 -5.47 9.40
N GLU A 52 12.85 -5.43 9.47
CA GLU A 52 13.74 -6.09 8.50
C GLU A 52 13.50 -7.60 8.38
N ASP A 53 13.28 -8.31 9.48
CA ASP A 53 13.06 -9.75 9.44
C ASP A 53 11.71 -10.14 8.84
N VAL A 54 10.66 -9.33 9.07
CA VAL A 54 9.37 -9.48 8.40
C VAL A 54 9.50 -9.15 6.91
N ILE A 55 10.26 -8.11 6.56
CA ILE A 55 10.56 -7.74 5.17
C ILE A 55 11.23 -8.92 4.46
N GLN A 56 12.31 -9.46 5.04
CA GLN A 56 13.02 -10.61 4.48
C GLN A 56 12.12 -11.84 4.33
N PHE A 57 11.24 -12.10 5.29
CA PHE A 57 10.25 -13.16 5.15
C PHE A 57 9.30 -12.89 3.97
N ILE A 58 8.75 -11.68 3.86
CA ILE A 58 7.82 -11.32 2.78
C ILE A 58 8.50 -11.44 1.41
N GLU A 59 9.73 -10.96 1.27
CA GLU A 59 10.48 -10.97 0.01
C GLU A 59 10.88 -12.37 -0.43
N ASN A 60 11.34 -13.20 0.51
CA ASN A 60 11.93 -14.49 0.18
C ASN A 60 10.94 -15.67 0.26
N GLN A 61 9.86 -15.54 1.03
CA GLN A 61 8.94 -16.64 1.34
C GLN A 61 7.51 -16.41 0.82
N THR A 62 7.28 -15.36 0.02
CA THR A 62 5.94 -15.04 -0.52
C THR A 62 6.01 -14.62 -1.98
N LEU A 63 4.84 -14.47 -2.62
CA LEU A 63 4.71 -13.96 -3.99
C LEU A 63 4.66 -12.42 -4.06
N MET A 64 4.98 -11.72 -2.96
CA MET A 64 4.84 -10.28 -2.86
C MET A 64 5.66 -9.51 -3.89
N PRO A 65 6.95 -9.85 -4.17
CA PRO A 65 7.72 -9.13 -5.19
C PRO A 65 7.08 -9.21 -6.59
N GLN A 66 6.64 -10.40 -7.01
CA GLN A 66 5.99 -10.61 -8.31
C GLN A 66 4.63 -9.93 -8.38
N PHE A 67 3.88 -9.95 -7.27
CA PHE A 67 2.62 -9.26 -7.16
C PHE A 67 2.80 -7.74 -7.31
N LEU A 68 3.77 -7.16 -6.59
CA LEU A 68 4.05 -5.73 -6.64
C LEU A 68 4.54 -5.27 -8.01
N GLU A 69 5.32 -6.08 -8.73
CA GLU A 69 5.71 -5.76 -10.12
C GLU A 69 4.46 -5.54 -11.01
N SER A 70 3.44 -6.37 -10.84
CA SER A 70 2.18 -6.24 -11.57
C SER A 70 1.38 -5.02 -11.12
N VAL A 71 1.33 -4.78 -9.80
CA VAL A 71 0.66 -3.60 -9.23
C VAL A 71 1.31 -2.31 -9.71
N PHE A 72 2.65 -2.24 -9.74
CA PHE A 72 3.39 -1.06 -10.20
C PHE A 72 3.03 -0.74 -11.66
N LYS A 73 2.94 -1.74 -12.54
CA LYS A 73 2.51 -1.53 -13.93
C LYS A 73 1.10 -0.93 -14.01
N ILE A 74 0.15 -1.45 -13.23
CA ILE A 74 -1.23 -0.95 -13.19
C ILE A 74 -1.27 0.50 -12.68
N ILE A 75 -0.57 0.77 -11.58
CA ILE A 75 -0.58 2.08 -10.93
C ILE A 75 0.17 3.11 -11.76
N ASP A 76 1.27 2.76 -12.42
CA ASP A 76 2.01 3.66 -13.31
C ASP A 76 1.10 4.14 -14.45
N MET A 77 0.39 3.23 -15.12
CA MET A 77 -0.58 3.59 -16.16
C MET A 77 -1.67 4.53 -15.63
N ALA A 78 -2.14 4.31 -14.40
CA ALA A 78 -3.14 5.17 -13.78
C ALA A 78 -2.59 6.55 -13.43
N VAL A 79 -1.41 6.63 -12.80
CA VAL A 79 -0.78 7.90 -12.41
C VAL A 79 -0.51 8.77 -13.64
N ASP A 80 0.06 8.19 -14.70
CA ASP A 80 0.33 8.90 -15.96
C ASP A 80 -0.95 9.53 -16.52
N ASN A 81 -2.04 8.74 -16.61
CA ASN A 81 -3.30 9.23 -17.17
C ASN A 81 -4.04 10.21 -16.23
N TYR A 82 -3.93 10.05 -14.92
CA TYR A 82 -4.50 10.98 -13.95
C TYR A 82 -3.83 12.35 -14.03
N ILE A 83 -2.50 12.39 -14.20
CA ILE A 83 -1.74 13.62 -14.41
C ILE A 83 -2.17 14.28 -15.72
N GLU A 84 -2.21 13.53 -16.83
CA GLU A 84 -2.61 14.05 -18.15
C GLU A 84 -4.03 14.67 -18.12
N ARG A 85 -4.95 14.03 -17.38
CA ARG A 85 -6.34 14.47 -17.26
C ARG A 85 -6.58 15.48 -16.13
N ASN A 86 -5.53 15.97 -15.47
CA ASN A 86 -5.60 16.97 -14.39
C ASN A 86 -6.45 16.53 -13.17
N PHE A 87 -6.42 15.25 -12.80
CA PHE A 87 -7.04 14.80 -11.56
C PHE A 87 -6.26 15.32 -10.34
N SER A 88 -7.00 15.63 -9.27
CA SER A 88 -6.42 16.15 -8.03
C SER A 88 -6.00 15.06 -7.04
N SER A 89 -6.61 13.86 -7.11
CA SER A 89 -6.37 12.80 -6.13
C SER A 89 -6.50 11.40 -6.73
N LEU A 90 -5.73 10.46 -6.17
CA LEU A 90 -5.80 9.03 -6.44
C LEU A 90 -5.63 8.28 -5.11
N LEU A 91 -6.57 7.38 -4.80
CA LEU A 91 -6.50 6.51 -3.63
C LEU A 91 -6.02 5.12 -4.03
N ILE A 92 -5.12 4.55 -3.22
CA ILE A 92 -4.64 3.18 -3.38
C ILE A 92 -4.62 2.51 -2.00
N GLY A 93 -5.13 1.29 -1.88
CA GLY A 93 -5.21 0.57 -0.61
C GLY A 93 -4.72 -0.86 -0.73
N PHE A 94 -3.92 -1.30 0.24
CA PHE A 94 -3.51 -2.70 0.40
C PHE A 94 -4.15 -3.28 1.66
N GLY A 95 -4.89 -4.38 1.48
CA GLY A 95 -5.60 -5.05 2.56
C GLY A 95 -4.95 -6.38 2.91
N CYS A 96 -4.73 -6.64 4.20
CA CYS A 96 -4.49 -8.00 4.69
C CYS A 96 -5.47 -8.34 5.83
N THR A 97 -5.34 -9.47 6.51
CA THR A 97 -6.31 -9.84 7.56
C THR A 97 -6.27 -8.85 8.74
N GLY A 98 -5.07 -8.56 9.25
CA GLY A 98 -4.86 -7.79 10.48
C GLY A 98 -4.25 -6.41 10.29
N GLY A 99 -3.90 -6.02 9.06
CA GLY A 99 -3.37 -4.69 8.74
C GLY A 99 -1.91 -4.41 9.15
N GLN A 100 -1.15 -5.41 9.58
CA GLN A 100 0.15 -5.19 10.25
C GLN A 100 1.39 -5.58 9.42
N HIS A 101 1.30 -6.60 8.56
CA HIS A 101 2.48 -7.16 7.86
C HIS A 101 2.44 -6.91 6.35
N ARG A 102 1.69 -7.75 5.62
CA ARG A 102 1.68 -7.80 4.15
C ARG A 102 1.19 -6.49 3.52
N SER A 103 0.11 -5.93 4.05
CA SER A 103 -0.42 -4.65 3.56
C SER A 103 0.54 -3.49 3.83
N VAL A 104 1.17 -3.46 5.01
CA VAL A 104 2.15 -2.43 5.39
C VAL A 104 3.34 -2.46 4.44
N TYR A 105 3.94 -3.63 4.24
CA TYR A 105 5.06 -3.78 3.30
C TYR A 105 4.70 -3.34 1.87
N ALA A 106 3.51 -3.75 1.38
CA ALA A 106 3.07 -3.41 0.03
C ALA A 106 2.86 -1.89 -0.13
N SER A 107 2.24 -1.23 0.85
CA SER A 107 2.06 0.23 0.87
C SER A 107 3.40 0.97 0.83
N GLU A 108 4.35 0.58 1.66
CA GLU A 108 5.70 1.15 1.70
C GLU A 108 6.43 1.00 0.37
N SER A 109 6.33 -0.19 -0.22
CA SER A 109 6.99 -0.52 -1.49
C SER A 109 6.43 0.30 -2.64
N LEU A 110 5.10 0.44 -2.71
CA LEU A 110 4.47 1.28 -3.72
C LEU A 110 4.83 2.76 -3.54
N ALA A 111 4.83 3.26 -2.32
CA ALA A 111 5.19 4.65 -2.06
C ALA A 111 6.62 4.97 -2.51
N LYS A 112 7.59 4.09 -2.17
CA LYS A 112 8.98 4.22 -2.64
C LYS A 112 9.07 4.23 -4.16
N HIS A 113 8.31 3.36 -4.84
CA HIS A 113 8.25 3.30 -6.29
C HIS A 113 7.70 4.60 -6.90
N ILE A 114 6.56 5.10 -6.40
CA ILE A 114 5.94 6.34 -6.90
C ILE A 114 6.84 7.54 -6.61
N HIS A 115 7.39 7.67 -5.39
CA HIS A 115 8.25 8.80 -5.03
C HIS A 115 9.48 8.89 -5.93
N LYS A 116 10.07 7.73 -6.28
CA LYS A 116 11.23 7.65 -7.19
C LYS A 116 10.86 8.00 -8.63
N LYS A 117 9.72 7.52 -9.13
CA LYS A 117 9.34 7.65 -10.55
C LYS A 117 8.63 8.97 -10.86
N TYR A 118 7.89 9.52 -9.90
CA TYR A 118 7.00 10.67 -10.05
C TYR A 118 7.29 11.75 -9.01
N PRO A 119 8.42 12.48 -9.13
CA PRO A 119 8.88 13.43 -8.10
C PRO A 119 7.94 14.64 -7.90
N THR A 120 6.99 14.86 -8.82
CA THR A 120 5.99 15.94 -8.72
C THR A 120 4.68 15.50 -8.06
N VAL A 121 4.50 14.22 -7.77
CA VAL A 121 3.31 13.68 -7.10
C VAL A 121 3.48 13.86 -5.59
N SER A 122 2.46 14.42 -4.93
CA SER A 122 2.43 14.48 -3.46
C SER A 122 1.95 13.13 -2.92
N LEU A 123 2.70 12.55 -1.98
CA LEU A 123 2.41 11.23 -1.44
C LEU A 123 2.09 11.28 0.04
N GLU A 124 1.06 10.54 0.42
CA GLU A 124 0.67 10.32 1.82
C GLU A 124 0.41 8.84 2.01
N ILE A 125 1.06 8.23 3.00
CA ILE A 125 0.81 6.85 3.41
C ILE A 125 0.09 6.87 4.75
N THR A 126 -0.97 6.10 4.90
CA THR A 126 -1.67 5.88 6.16
C THR A 126 -1.72 4.39 6.49
N HIS A 127 -1.03 4.00 7.56
CA HIS A 127 -1.10 2.67 8.14
C HIS A 127 -2.16 2.63 9.24
N ARG A 128 -3.38 2.22 8.90
CA ARG A 128 -4.56 2.38 9.78
C ARG A 128 -4.41 1.63 11.11
N GLU A 129 -3.86 0.42 11.08
CA GLU A 129 -3.69 -0.43 12.27
C GLU A 129 -2.42 -0.11 13.04
N LEU A 130 -1.49 0.62 12.43
CA LEU A 130 -0.30 1.13 13.14
C LEU A 130 -0.53 2.54 13.70
N GLY A 131 -1.61 3.21 13.32
CA GLY A 131 -1.88 4.60 13.70
C GLY A 131 -0.82 5.58 13.15
N LEU A 132 -0.17 5.23 12.05
CA LEU A 132 0.96 5.97 11.48
C LEU A 132 0.55 6.64 10.16
N VAL A 133 0.96 7.90 9.99
CA VAL A 133 0.82 8.67 8.74
C VAL A 133 2.19 9.22 8.35
N GLU A 134 2.59 9.00 7.10
CA GLU A 134 3.87 9.42 6.53
C GLU A 134 3.62 10.23 5.25
N ASN A 135 4.42 11.26 5.01
CA ASN A 135 4.31 12.13 3.83
C ASN A 135 5.65 12.17 3.09
N PHE A 136 5.60 12.17 1.76
CA PHE A 136 6.76 12.20 0.88
C PHE A 136 6.60 13.25 -0.22
#